data_AF-A0ABD0RJS2-F1
#
_entry.id   AF-A0ABD0RJS2-F1
#
_cell.length_a   1.000
_cell.length_b   1.000
_cell.length_c   1.000
_cell.angle_alpha   90.00
_cell.angle_beta   90.00
_cell.angle_gamma   90.00
#
_symmetry.space_group_name_H-M   'P 1'
#
loop_
_entity.id
_entity.type
_entity.pdbx_description
1 polymer ?
#
loop_
_entity_poly.entity_id
_entity_poly.type
_entity_poly.pdbx_seq_one_letter_code
_entity_poly.pdbx_strand_id
1 'polypeptide(L)'
;KYVFKKQFFMDLVYSICNRANNKITDQYRLFREANDPVIYVEKKREEYYSIFQKYCHGATSAAIYGEIICQKFKEPIEQSVYKKTARDLANEIRTICESLNGNRSNLEKHILRKLAEEEDFNKYMNYVKTPRDHFKSFIRDEVSRYITDKFSVSVLPKMKKNIKLLQQKIMKAAHESTEHVQVNSGDAGLWLKSFTQQLSDELIFSEKDLSGVKHDDVYDFNLLEDVIRQELPAI
;
A
#
# COMPACT_ATOMS: atom_id res chain seq x y z
N LYS A 1 44.03 30.51 6.40
CA LYS A 1 42.71 30.67 7.07
C LYS A 1 41.72 31.16 6.02
N TYR A 2 40.73 30.35 5.63
CA TYR A 2 39.77 30.74 4.60
C TYR A 2 38.67 31.62 5.23
N VAL A 3 38.31 32.73 4.56
CA VAL A 3 37.25 33.65 4.99
C VAL A 3 36.16 33.62 3.93
N PHE A 4 34.96 33.20 4.32
CA PHE A 4 33.82 33.18 3.41
C PHE A 4 33.29 34.59 3.14
N LYS A 5 32.99 34.89 1.88
CA LYS A 5 32.43 36.18 1.45
C LYS A 5 30.95 36.27 1.85
N LYS A 6 30.42 37.48 2.05
CA LYS A 6 28.98 37.70 2.30
C LYS A 6 28.08 37.03 1.25
N GLN A 7 28.51 37.01 -0.02
CA GLN A 7 27.80 36.32 -1.11
C GLN A 7 27.55 34.84 -0.79
N PHE A 8 28.54 34.12 -0.28
CA PHE A 8 28.39 32.72 0.09
C PHE A 8 27.29 32.51 1.12
N PHE A 9 27.19 33.39 2.13
CA PHE A 9 26.14 33.30 3.14
C PHE A 9 24.75 33.60 2.56
N MET A 10 24.64 34.58 1.66
CA MET A 10 23.37 34.85 0.96
C MET A 10 22.94 33.65 0.10
N ASP A 11 23.84 33.09 -0.69
CA ASP A 11 23.56 31.93 -1.54
C ASP A 11 23.19 30.70 -0.70
N LEU A 12 23.87 30.51 0.44
CA LEU A 12 23.58 29.44 1.39
C LEU A 12 22.19 29.61 2.01
N VAL A 13 21.84 30.80 2.49
CA VAL A 13 20.51 31.09 3.06
C VAL A 13 19.44 30.88 1.99
N TYR A 14 19.64 31.38 0.78
CA TYR A 14 18.70 31.18 -0.33
C TYR A 14 18.51 29.70 -0.65
N SER A 15 19.60 28.93 -0.72
CA SER A 15 19.55 27.47 -0.94
C SER A 15 18.76 26.75 0.15
N ILE A 16 18.97 27.12 1.42
CA ILE A 16 18.26 26.56 2.57
C ILE A 16 16.77 26.91 2.51
N CYS A 17 16.44 28.18 2.30
CA CYS A 17 15.06 28.65 2.19
C CYS A 17 14.31 27.97 1.03
N ASN A 18 14.95 27.81 -0.12
CA ASN A 18 14.33 27.14 -1.27
C ASN A 18 14.05 25.65 -0.98
N ARG A 19 15.01 24.93 -0.37
CA ARG A 19 14.81 23.53 0.05
C ARG A 19 13.70 23.41 1.10
N ALA A 20 13.66 24.33 2.06
CA ALA A 20 12.63 24.35 3.09
C ALA A 20 11.25 24.63 2.49
N ASN A 21 11.14 25.62 1.59
CA ASN A 21 9.90 25.98 0.92
C ASN A 21 9.32 24.81 0.11
N ASN A 22 10.16 24.10 -0.65
CA ASN A 22 9.72 22.90 -1.38
C ASN A 22 9.18 21.84 -0.42
N LYS A 23 9.91 21.55 0.66
CA LYS A 23 9.49 20.55 1.65
C LYS A 23 8.17 20.93 2.35
N ILE A 24 8.01 22.20 2.74
CA ILE A 24 6.78 22.70 3.38
C ILE A 24 5.61 22.65 2.40
N THR A 25 5.84 23.05 1.15
CA THR A 25 4.81 23.01 0.09
C THR A 25 4.34 21.58 -0.16
N ASP A 26 5.26 20.62 -0.27
CA ASP A 26 4.92 19.21 -0.43
C ASP A 26 4.15 18.67 0.78
N GLN A 27 4.59 18.99 2.00
CA GLN A 27 3.89 18.58 3.22
C GLN A 27 2.49 19.17 3.32
N TYR A 28 2.33 20.45 2.97
CA TYR A 28 1.04 21.13 2.97
C TYR A 28 0.11 20.55 1.89
N ARG A 29 0.63 20.21 0.71
CA ARG A 29 -0.13 19.51 -0.34
C ARG A 29 -0.63 18.16 0.15
N LEU A 30 0.25 17.32 0.71
CA LEU A 30 -0.12 16.02 1.27
C LEU A 30 -1.16 16.16 2.39
N PHE A 31 -1.00 17.16 3.26
CA PHE A 31 -1.96 17.43 4.31
C PHE A 31 -3.33 17.81 3.74
N ARG A 32 -3.38 18.71 2.74
CA ARG A 32 -4.64 19.09 2.08
C ARG A 32 -5.28 17.89 1.38
N GLU A 33 -4.52 17.12 0.60
CA GLU A 33 -5.05 15.95 -0.12
C GLU A 33 -5.67 14.88 0.81
N ALA A 34 -5.21 14.82 2.06
CA ALA A 34 -5.68 13.87 3.08
C ALA A 34 -6.83 14.43 3.96
N ASN A 35 -6.90 15.75 4.18
CA ASN A 35 -7.80 16.35 5.16
C ASN A 35 -8.82 17.34 4.58
N ASP A 36 -8.69 17.71 3.30
CA ASP A 36 -9.64 18.61 2.64
C ASP A 36 -10.95 17.86 2.36
N PRO A 37 -12.08 18.30 2.96
CA PRO A 37 -13.35 17.61 2.82
C PRO A 37 -13.89 17.66 1.38
N VAL A 38 -13.59 18.70 0.61
CA VAL A 38 -14.04 18.81 -0.79
C VAL A 38 -13.33 17.75 -1.62
N ILE A 39 -12.01 17.64 -1.50
CA ILE A 39 -11.21 16.64 -2.19
C ILE A 39 -11.65 15.22 -1.78
N TYR A 40 -11.92 15.00 -0.49
CA TYR A 40 -12.41 13.72 0.00
C TYR A 40 -13.73 13.32 -0.64
N VAL A 41 -14.72 14.22 -0.61
CA VAL A 41 -16.06 13.97 -1.17
C VAL A 41 -15.98 13.75 -2.68
N GLU A 42 -15.17 14.52 -3.40
CA GLU A 42 -14.95 14.32 -4.84
C GLU A 42 -14.38 12.93 -5.14
N LYS A 43 -13.36 12.48 -4.39
CA LYS A 43 -12.77 11.14 -4.54
C LYS A 43 -13.76 10.01 -4.25
N LYS A 44 -14.68 10.23 -3.30
CA LYS A 44 -15.65 9.21 -2.85
C LYS A 44 -17.03 9.31 -3.50
N ARG A 45 -17.24 10.30 -4.37
CA ARG A 45 -18.52 10.60 -5.00
C ARG A 45 -19.12 9.38 -5.70
N GLU A 46 -18.36 8.73 -6.58
CA GLU A 46 -18.85 7.58 -7.36
C GLU A 46 -19.21 6.39 -6.46
N GLU A 47 -18.39 6.12 -5.44
CA GLU A 47 -18.63 5.05 -4.46
C GLU A 47 -19.94 5.31 -3.69
N TYR A 48 -20.11 6.52 -3.15
CA TYR A 48 -21.33 6.88 -2.39
C TYR A 48 -22.57 6.95 -3.27
N TYR A 49 -22.44 7.43 -4.51
CA TYR A 49 -23.55 7.50 -5.45
C TYR A 49 -24.05 6.10 -5.83
N SER A 50 -23.15 5.15 -6.08
CA SER A 50 -23.52 3.75 -6.35
C SER A 50 -24.29 3.12 -5.19
N ILE A 51 -23.81 3.32 -3.96
CA ILE A 51 -24.49 2.84 -2.74
C ILE A 51 -25.88 3.48 -2.60
N PHE A 52 -25.98 4.79 -2.80
CA PHE A 52 -27.25 5.52 -2.75
C PHE A 52 -28.25 5.01 -3.79
N GLN A 53 -27.79 4.77 -5.03
CA GLN A 53 -28.64 4.20 -6.08
C GLN A 53 -29.18 2.84 -5.65
N LYS A 54 -28.34 1.93 -5.15
CA LYS A 54 -28.78 0.60 -4.71
C LYS A 54 -29.80 0.67 -3.57
N TYR A 55 -29.60 1.58 -2.62
CA TYR A 55 -30.59 1.86 -1.59
C TYR A 55 -31.93 2.30 -2.20
N CYS A 56 -31.94 3.21 -3.16
CA CYS A 56 -33.17 3.62 -3.86
C CYS A 56 -33.84 2.47 -4.65
N HIS A 57 -33.08 1.46 -5.07
CA HIS A 57 -33.62 0.25 -5.73
C HIS A 57 -34.08 -0.82 -4.72
N GLY A 58 -34.06 -0.54 -3.42
CA GLY A 58 -34.58 -1.43 -2.38
C GLY A 58 -33.56 -2.45 -1.85
N ALA A 59 -32.25 -2.19 -2.00
CA ALA A 59 -31.24 -3.01 -1.33
C ALA A 59 -31.42 -2.98 0.20
N THR A 60 -31.25 -4.13 0.85
CA THR A 60 -31.35 -4.24 2.31
C THR A 60 -30.16 -3.57 3.00
N SER A 61 -30.33 -3.20 4.27
CA SER A 61 -29.25 -2.62 5.07
C SER A 61 -28.01 -3.53 5.14
N ALA A 62 -28.21 -4.85 5.26
CA ALA A 62 -27.12 -5.82 5.25
C ALA A 62 -26.35 -5.84 3.93
N ALA A 63 -27.05 -5.77 2.79
CA ALA A 63 -26.40 -5.73 1.49
C ALA A 63 -25.58 -4.45 1.31
N ILE A 64 -26.16 -3.30 1.63
CA ILE A 64 -25.48 -2.00 1.56
C ILE A 64 -24.25 -1.98 2.47
N TYR A 65 -24.38 -2.52 3.69
CA TYR A 65 -23.28 -2.56 4.64
C TYR A 65 -22.13 -3.44 4.16
N GLY A 66 -22.43 -4.61 3.58
CA GLY A 66 -21.43 -5.49 2.97
C GLY A 66 -20.67 -4.80 1.84
N GLU A 67 -21.37 -4.06 0.99
CA GLU A 67 -20.72 -3.28 -0.08
C GLU A 67 -19.81 -2.19 0.46
N ILE A 68 -20.25 -1.46 1.49
CA ILE A 68 -19.42 -0.44 2.15
C ILE A 68 -18.14 -1.06 2.71
N ILE A 69 -18.23 -2.22 3.37
CA ILE A 69 -17.05 -2.97 3.84
C ILE A 69 -16.11 -3.28 2.67
N CYS A 70 -16.63 -3.83 1.57
CA CYS A 70 -15.85 -4.13 0.38
C CYS A 70 -15.20 -2.88 -0.25
N GLN A 71 -15.89 -1.74 -0.30
CA GLN A 71 -15.27 -0.49 -0.76
C GLN A 71 -14.11 -0.05 0.16
N LYS A 72 -14.28 -0.19 1.47
CA LYS A 72 -13.24 0.12 2.45
C LYS A 72 -12.06 -0.84 2.41
N PHE A 73 -12.23 -2.04 1.86
CA PHE A 73 -11.16 -3.03 1.72
C PHE A 73 -10.20 -2.79 0.57
N LYS A 74 -10.55 -2.01 -0.45
CA LYS A 74 -9.71 -1.81 -1.64
C LYS A 74 -8.28 -1.42 -1.30
N GLU A 75 -8.10 -0.35 -0.53
CA GLU A 75 -6.78 0.15 -0.16
C GLU A 75 -6.03 -0.78 0.83
N PRO A 76 -6.64 -1.26 1.94
CA PRO A 76 -5.99 -2.23 2.83
C PRO A 76 -5.54 -3.53 2.14
N ILE A 77 -6.36 -4.07 1.23
CA ILE A 77 -6.02 -5.27 0.45
C ILE A 77 -4.82 -4.99 -0.44
N GLU A 78 -4.84 -3.90 -1.20
CA GLU A 78 -3.75 -3.49 -2.09
C GLU A 78 -2.43 -3.35 -1.31
N GLN A 79 -2.46 -2.62 -0.20
CA GLN A 79 -1.29 -2.42 0.66
C GLN A 79 -0.75 -3.75 1.22
N SER A 80 -1.63 -4.63 1.69
CA SER A 80 -1.23 -5.94 2.24
C SER A 80 -0.62 -6.84 1.17
N VAL A 81 -1.23 -6.91 -0.01
CA VAL A 81 -0.76 -7.69 -1.16
C VAL A 81 0.61 -7.19 -1.62
N TYR A 82 0.79 -5.88 -1.77
CA TYR A 82 2.10 -5.32 -2.15
C TYR A 82 3.16 -5.56 -1.10
N LYS A 83 2.86 -5.36 0.18
CA LYS A 83 3.82 -5.61 1.27
C LYS A 83 4.27 -7.07 1.31
N LYS A 84 3.33 -8.00 1.17
CA LYS A 84 3.63 -9.45 1.16
C LYS A 84 4.40 -9.85 -0.08
N THR A 85 3.99 -9.38 -1.25
CA THR A 85 4.67 -9.65 -2.53
C THR A 85 6.09 -9.09 -2.52
N ALA A 86 6.29 -7.86 -2.03
CA ALA A 86 7.62 -7.27 -1.91
C ALA A 86 8.54 -8.09 -1.00
N ARG A 87 8.02 -8.65 0.10
CA ARG A 87 8.76 -9.56 0.97
C ARG A 87 9.15 -10.85 0.26
N ASP A 88 8.20 -11.47 -0.45
CA ASP A 88 8.44 -12.71 -1.19
C ASP A 88 9.46 -12.50 -2.33
N LEU A 89 9.40 -11.35 -3.01
CA LEU A 89 10.33 -10.97 -4.07
C LEU A 89 11.71 -10.63 -3.53
N ALA A 90 11.83 -9.95 -2.38
CA ALA A 90 13.13 -9.60 -1.80
C ALA A 90 13.98 -10.86 -1.55
N ASN A 91 13.37 -11.94 -1.05
CA ASN A 91 14.05 -13.22 -0.85
C ASN A 91 14.47 -13.87 -2.17
N GLU A 92 13.61 -13.80 -3.19
CA GLU A 92 13.88 -14.34 -4.51
C GLU A 92 15.01 -13.60 -5.21
N ILE A 93 14.93 -12.27 -5.26
CA ILE A 93 15.95 -11.40 -5.87
C ILE A 93 17.30 -11.64 -5.20
N ARG A 94 17.36 -11.70 -3.87
CA ARG A 94 18.61 -11.97 -3.13
C ARG A 94 19.21 -13.33 -3.45
N THR A 95 18.41 -14.28 -3.94
CA THR A 95 18.87 -15.63 -4.27
C THR A 95 19.27 -15.75 -5.75
N ILE A 96 18.43 -15.23 -6.65
CA ILE A 96 18.51 -15.48 -8.10
C ILE A 96 19.23 -14.35 -8.84
N CYS A 97 19.12 -13.10 -8.39
CA CYS A 97 19.69 -11.97 -9.10
C CYS A 97 21.20 -11.89 -8.83
N GLU A 98 22.02 -12.25 -9.81
CA GLU A 98 23.49 -12.33 -9.67
C GLU A 98 24.14 -11.04 -9.18
N SER A 99 23.63 -9.88 -9.59
CA SER A 99 24.12 -8.57 -9.20
C SER A 99 23.81 -8.22 -7.73
N LEU A 100 22.80 -8.86 -7.14
CA LEU A 100 22.28 -8.59 -5.80
C LEU A 100 22.44 -9.77 -4.83
N ASN A 101 22.88 -10.93 -5.30
CA ASN A 101 23.08 -12.11 -4.47
C ASN A 101 24.44 -12.09 -3.75
N GLY A 102 24.51 -12.86 -2.66
CA GLY A 102 25.75 -13.02 -1.90
C GLY A 102 26.09 -11.82 -1.02
N ASN A 103 27.35 -11.38 -1.07
CA ASN A 103 27.94 -10.41 -0.14
C ASN A 103 28.23 -9.05 -0.80
N ARG A 104 28.67 -8.09 0.02
CA ARG A 104 29.01 -6.73 -0.42
C ARG A 104 30.05 -6.70 -1.55
N SER A 105 31.06 -7.57 -1.49
CA SER A 105 32.12 -7.61 -2.52
C SER A 105 31.57 -8.03 -3.87
N ASN A 106 30.59 -8.95 -3.92
CA ASN A 106 29.92 -9.31 -5.16
C ASN A 106 29.13 -8.10 -5.72
N LEU A 107 28.35 -7.43 -4.88
CA LEU A 107 27.62 -6.23 -5.27
C LEU A 107 28.56 -5.14 -5.83
N GLU A 108 29.68 -4.89 -5.14
CA GLU A 108 30.68 -3.90 -5.54
C GLU A 108 31.34 -4.26 -6.87
N LYS A 109 31.66 -5.53 -7.10
CA LYS A 109 32.15 -6.02 -8.41
C LYS A 109 31.17 -5.69 -9.53
N HIS A 110 29.86 -5.91 -9.33
CA HIS A 110 28.85 -5.60 -10.35
C HIS A 110 28.67 -4.10 -10.56
N ILE A 111 28.76 -3.29 -9.50
CA ILE A 111 28.77 -1.81 -9.59
C ILE A 111 29.96 -1.34 -10.43
N LEU A 112 31.18 -1.76 -10.10
CA LEU A 112 32.40 -1.34 -10.78
C LEU A 112 32.40 -1.78 -12.25
N ARG A 113 31.88 -2.97 -12.55
CA ARG A 113 31.69 -3.43 -13.93
C ARG A 113 30.74 -2.52 -14.70
N LYS A 114 29.57 -2.19 -14.14
CA LYS A 114 28.60 -1.29 -14.79
C LYS A 114 29.16 0.11 -15.00
N LEU A 115 29.90 0.65 -14.02
CA LEU A 115 30.59 1.93 -14.18
C LEU A 115 31.60 1.90 -15.32
N ALA A 116 32.33 0.78 -15.48
CA ALA A 116 33.29 0.61 -16.57
C ALA A 116 32.60 0.51 -17.93
N GLU A 117 31.47 -0.20 -18.01
CA GLU A 117 30.66 -0.31 -19.24
C GLU A 117 30.02 1.03 -19.65
N GLU A 118 29.67 1.89 -18.69
CA GLU A 118 29.04 3.19 -18.95
C GLU A 118 30.04 4.30 -19.31
N GLU A 119 31.33 4.14 -18.97
CA GLU A 119 32.42 5.10 -19.20
C GLU A 119 32.13 6.55 -18.74
N ASP A 120 31.23 6.73 -17.75
CA ASP A 120 30.80 8.03 -17.25
C ASP A 120 31.64 8.46 -16.03
N PHE A 121 32.55 9.41 -16.26
CA PHE A 121 33.42 9.98 -15.22
C PHE A 121 32.65 10.56 -14.03
N ASN A 122 31.49 11.18 -14.27
CA ASN A 122 30.71 11.78 -13.19
C ASN A 122 30.10 10.70 -12.29
N LYS A 123 29.67 9.57 -12.86
CA LYS A 123 29.18 8.43 -12.07
C LYS A 123 30.28 7.78 -11.25
N TYR A 124 31.49 7.65 -11.81
CA TYR A 124 32.68 7.23 -11.03
C TYR A 124 32.97 8.18 -9.88
N MET A 125 32.96 9.49 -10.13
CA MET A 125 33.19 10.49 -9.10
C MET A 125 32.11 10.46 -8.01
N ASN A 126 30.84 10.21 -8.38
CA ASN A 126 29.74 10.01 -7.44
C ASN A 126 29.94 8.74 -6.60
N TYR A 127 30.33 7.63 -7.22
CA TYR A 127 30.66 6.39 -6.49
C TYR A 127 31.75 6.63 -5.42
N VAL A 128 32.81 7.35 -5.75
CA VAL A 128 33.91 7.64 -4.80
C VAL A 128 33.48 8.62 -3.71
N LYS A 129 32.75 9.68 -4.04
CA LYS A 129 32.35 10.74 -3.10
C LYS A 129 31.18 10.33 -2.21
N THR A 130 30.23 9.58 -2.75
CA THR A 130 28.94 9.22 -2.12
C THR A 130 28.60 7.74 -2.36
N PRO A 131 29.46 6.80 -1.90
CA PRO A 131 29.32 5.37 -2.21
C PRO A 131 27.99 4.80 -1.72
N ARG A 132 27.49 5.22 -0.55
CA ARG A 132 26.21 4.74 -0.01
C ARG A 132 25.03 5.04 -0.94
N ASP A 133 24.99 6.24 -1.51
CA ASP A 133 23.92 6.65 -2.43
C ASP A 133 24.02 5.92 -3.76
N HIS A 134 25.25 5.69 -4.23
CA HIS A 134 25.49 4.91 -5.44
C HIS A 134 25.04 3.45 -5.29
N PHE A 135 25.38 2.79 -4.18
CA PHE A 135 24.89 1.44 -3.86
C PHE A 135 23.36 1.41 -3.80
N LYS A 136 22.73 2.39 -3.14
CA LYS A 136 21.26 2.48 -3.05
C LYS A 136 20.63 2.63 -4.43
N SER A 137 21.18 3.48 -5.30
CA SER A 137 20.71 3.65 -6.68
C SER A 137 20.85 2.36 -7.47
N PHE A 138 22.04 1.73 -7.41
CA PHE A 138 22.30 0.48 -8.13
C PHE A 138 21.32 -0.62 -7.73
N ILE A 139 21.12 -0.85 -6.42
CA ILE A 139 20.16 -1.85 -5.93
C ILE A 139 18.75 -1.55 -6.43
N ARG A 140 18.30 -0.28 -6.35
CA ARG A 140 16.99 0.13 -6.85
C ARG A 140 16.84 -0.17 -8.35
N ASP A 141 17.86 0.14 -9.14
CA ASP A 141 17.81 0.00 -10.59
C ASP A 141 17.89 -1.48 -11.03
N GLU A 142 18.64 -2.32 -10.30
CA GLU A 142 18.63 -3.79 -10.48
C GLU A 142 17.29 -4.41 -10.08
N VAL A 143 16.72 -4.03 -8.93
CA VAL A 143 15.39 -4.50 -8.48
C VAL A 143 14.32 -4.09 -9.47
N SER A 144 14.33 -2.84 -9.95
CA SER A 144 13.36 -2.34 -10.93
C SER A 144 13.42 -3.12 -12.25
N ARG A 145 14.63 -3.40 -12.75
CA ARG A 145 14.83 -4.25 -13.93
C ARG A 145 14.31 -5.65 -13.69
N TYR A 146 14.68 -6.28 -12.57
CA TYR A 146 14.21 -7.60 -12.22
C TYR A 146 12.68 -7.69 -12.21
N ILE A 147 12.00 -6.75 -11.53
CA ILE A 147 10.54 -6.70 -11.46
C ILE A 147 9.94 -6.59 -12.85
N THR A 148 10.52 -5.76 -13.72
CA THR A 148 10.05 -5.55 -15.10
C THR A 148 10.24 -6.81 -15.95
N ASP A 149 11.46 -7.37 -15.95
CA ASP A 149 11.83 -8.52 -16.77
C ASP A 149 11.13 -9.81 -16.34
N LYS A 150 10.88 -9.96 -15.03
CA LYS A 150 10.25 -11.14 -14.43
C LYS A 150 8.79 -10.90 -14.05
N PHE A 151 8.16 -9.83 -14.57
CA PHE A 151 6.82 -9.44 -14.16
C PHE A 151 5.81 -10.56 -14.40
N SER A 152 5.71 -11.06 -15.63
CA SER A 152 4.73 -12.06 -16.03
C SER A 152 4.99 -13.45 -15.43
N VAL A 153 6.27 -13.81 -15.25
CA VAL A 153 6.69 -15.16 -14.86
C VAL A 153 6.85 -15.35 -13.34
N SER A 154 7.13 -14.29 -12.58
CA SER A 154 7.35 -14.37 -11.13
C SER A 154 6.48 -13.41 -10.33
N VAL A 155 6.51 -12.10 -10.65
CA VAL A 155 5.84 -11.07 -9.84
C VAL A 155 4.32 -11.24 -9.86
N LEU A 156 3.73 -11.31 -11.05
CA LEU A 156 2.28 -11.42 -11.24
C LEU A 156 1.71 -12.72 -10.62
N PRO A 157 2.31 -13.92 -10.82
CA PRO A 157 1.86 -15.13 -10.14
C PRO A 157 1.89 -15.02 -8.60
N LYS A 158 2.93 -14.40 -8.02
CA LYS A 158 2.99 -14.18 -6.56
C LYS A 158 1.91 -13.23 -6.08
N MET A 159 1.67 -12.13 -6.80
CA MET A 159 0.58 -11.20 -6.49
C MET A 159 -0.76 -11.93 -6.51
N LYS A 160 -1.07 -12.67 -7.58
CA LYS A 160 -2.31 -13.46 -7.70
C LYS A 160 -2.46 -14.48 -6.57
N LYS A 161 -1.38 -15.18 -6.22
CA LYS A 161 -1.36 -16.12 -5.08
C LYS A 161 -1.64 -15.40 -3.77
N ASN A 162 -1.01 -14.26 -3.53
CA ASN A 162 -1.18 -13.48 -2.31
C ASN A 162 -2.59 -12.88 -2.20
N ILE A 163 -3.16 -12.40 -3.30
CA ILE A 163 -4.57 -11.97 -3.40
C ILE A 163 -5.49 -13.12 -3.01
N LYS A 164 -5.36 -14.29 -3.67
CA LYS A 164 -6.21 -15.46 -3.38
C LYS A 164 -6.14 -15.89 -1.92
N LEU A 165 -4.93 -15.93 -1.34
CA LEU A 165 -4.74 -16.29 0.06
C LEU A 165 -5.39 -15.28 1.01
N LEU A 166 -5.29 -13.98 0.70
CA LEU A 166 -5.91 -12.93 1.51
C LEU A 166 -7.44 -12.98 1.41
N GLN A 167 -7.99 -13.14 0.20
CA GLN A 167 -9.42 -13.30 -0.02
C GLN A 167 -9.99 -14.51 0.75
N GLN A 168 -9.26 -15.63 0.77
CA GLN A 168 -9.63 -16.81 1.58
C GLN A 168 -9.68 -16.49 3.08
N LYS A 169 -8.73 -15.70 3.60
CA LYS A 169 -8.72 -15.28 5.01
C LYS A 169 -9.87 -14.34 5.34
N ILE A 170 -10.17 -13.38 4.44
CA ILE A 170 -11.31 -12.48 4.58
C ILE A 170 -12.62 -13.27 4.60
N MET A 171 -12.80 -14.21 3.67
CA MET A 171 -14.01 -15.04 3.65
C MET A 171 -14.14 -15.92 4.88
N LYS A 172 -13.02 -16.51 5.34
CA LYS A 172 -13.00 -17.27 6.59
C LYS A 172 -13.42 -16.38 7.77
N ALA A 173 -12.87 -15.18 7.86
CA ALA A 173 -13.20 -14.25 8.94
C ALA A 173 -14.67 -13.82 8.92
N ALA A 174 -15.23 -13.58 7.72
CA ALA A 174 -16.64 -13.22 7.57
C ALA A 174 -17.52 -14.37 8.07
N HIS A 175 -17.22 -15.60 7.67
CA HIS A 175 -17.96 -16.79 8.07
C HIS A 175 -17.89 -17.04 9.58
N GLU A 176 -16.69 -17.05 10.17
CA GLU A 176 -16.52 -17.25 11.62
C GLU A 176 -17.19 -16.13 12.44
N SER A 177 -17.26 -14.90 11.90
CA SER A 177 -17.99 -13.80 12.54
C SER A 177 -19.50 -13.95 12.45
N THR A 178 -20.01 -14.46 11.33
CA THR A 178 -21.43 -14.77 11.12
C THR A 178 -21.88 -15.90 12.06
N GLU A 179 -21.11 -16.98 12.17
CA GLU A 179 -21.41 -18.04 13.14
C GLU A 179 -21.38 -17.51 14.58
N HIS A 180 -20.35 -16.72 14.92
CA HIS A 180 -20.20 -16.16 16.26
C HIS A 180 -21.38 -15.26 16.66
N VAL A 181 -21.86 -14.39 15.78
CA VAL A 181 -22.98 -13.50 16.09
C VAL A 181 -24.30 -14.27 16.21
N GLN A 182 -24.52 -15.30 15.37
CA GLN A 182 -25.71 -16.14 15.42
C GLN A 182 -25.80 -16.96 16.71
N VAL A 183 -24.69 -17.59 17.12
CA VAL A 183 -24.62 -18.38 18.36
C VAL A 183 -24.85 -17.52 19.59
N ASN A 184 -24.33 -16.29 19.60
CA ASN A 184 -24.42 -15.40 20.76
C ASN A 184 -25.61 -14.45 20.72
N SER A 185 -26.50 -14.55 19.71
CA SER A 185 -27.60 -13.59 19.49
C SER A 185 -27.12 -12.13 19.51
N GLY A 186 -25.96 -11.89 18.89
CA GLY A 186 -25.32 -10.58 18.87
C GLY A 186 -25.87 -9.65 17.79
N ASP A 187 -25.36 -8.43 17.80
CA ASP A 187 -25.68 -7.39 16.82
C ASP A 187 -24.55 -7.22 15.78
N ALA A 188 -24.76 -6.29 14.85
CA ALA A 188 -23.76 -5.96 13.83
C ALA A 188 -22.45 -5.41 14.41
N GLY A 189 -22.50 -4.78 15.59
CA GLY A 189 -21.30 -4.35 16.30
C GLY A 189 -20.45 -5.53 16.76
N LEU A 190 -21.08 -6.56 17.34
CA LEU A 190 -20.40 -7.79 17.73
C LEU A 190 -19.82 -8.53 16.51
N TRP A 191 -20.58 -8.61 15.41
CA TRP A 191 -20.09 -9.18 14.16
C TRP A 191 -18.85 -8.44 13.66
N LEU A 192 -18.90 -7.10 13.61
CA LEU A 192 -17.80 -6.28 13.11
C LEU A 192 -16.54 -6.41 13.97
N LYS A 193 -16.72 -6.42 15.30
CA LYS A 193 -15.61 -6.58 16.23
C LYS A 193 -14.92 -7.93 16.05
N SER A 194 -15.69 -9.02 15.93
CA SER A 194 -15.13 -10.36 15.65
C SER A 194 -14.39 -10.36 14.31
N PHE A 195 -15.00 -9.79 13.28
CA PHE A 195 -14.46 -9.76 11.93
C PHE A 195 -13.13 -9.00 11.83
N THR A 196 -13.09 -7.80 12.38
CA THR A 196 -11.89 -6.95 12.38
C THR A 196 -10.78 -7.53 13.24
N GLN A 197 -11.11 -8.16 14.38
CA GLN A 197 -10.14 -8.84 15.23
C GLN A 197 -9.47 -10.02 14.50
N GLN A 198 -10.22 -10.80 13.74
CA GLN A 198 -9.65 -11.92 12.97
C GLN A 198 -8.75 -11.48 11.83
N LEU A 199 -8.92 -10.24 11.34
CA LEU A 199 -8.14 -9.68 10.23
C LEU A 199 -6.97 -8.81 10.67
N SER A 200 -6.77 -8.57 11.97
CA SER A 200 -5.78 -7.61 12.48
C SER A 200 -4.33 -7.92 12.07
N ASP A 201 -4.00 -9.20 11.88
CA ASP A 201 -2.66 -9.63 11.48
C ASP A 201 -2.45 -9.59 9.95
N GLU A 202 -3.54 -9.47 9.18
CA GLU A 202 -3.53 -9.56 7.72
C GLU A 202 -3.75 -8.20 7.05
N LEU A 203 -4.53 -7.32 7.68
CA LEU A 203 -4.94 -6.02 7.15
C LEU A 203 -4.73 -4.92 8.19
N ILE A 204 -4.33 -3.74 7.73
CA ILE A 204 -4.46 -2.52 8.51
C ILE A 204 -5.91 -2.06 8.35
N PHE A 205 -6.80 -2.68 9.11
CA PHE A 205 -8.23 -2.45 9.07
C PHE A 205 -8.84 -2.67 10.46
N SER A 206 -9.77 -1.82 10.85
CA SER A 206 -10.36 -1.78 12.19
C SER A 206 -11.79 -1.23 12.14
N GLU A 207 -12.49 -1.31 13.27
CA GLU A 207 -13.82 -0.69 13.42
C GLU A 207 -13.83 0.81 13.08
N LYS A 208 -12.68 1.51 13.29
CA LYS A 208 -12.57 2.95 13.01
C LYS A 208 -12.68 3.27 11.51
N ASP A 209 -12.30 2.34 10.65
CA ASP A 209 -12.35 2.52 9.19
C ASP A 209 -13.80 2.52 8.66
N LEU A 210 -14.73 2.01 9.48
CA LEU A 210 -16.18 2.03 9.27
C LEU A 210 -16.90 3.03 10.18
N SER A 211 -16.16 3.92 10.87
CA SER A 211 -16.78 4.96 11.69
C SER A 211 -17.69 5.85 10.84
N GLY A 212 -18.88 6.16 11.39
CA GLY A 212 -19.92 6.93 10.70
C GLY A 212 -20.81 6.12 9.76
N VAL A 213 -20.54 4.83 9.55
CA VAL A 213 -21.44 3.93 8.82
C VAL A 213 -22.49 3.37 9.79
N LYS A 214 -23.76 3.66 9.52
CA LYS A 214 -24.87 3.08 10.31
C LYS A 214 -24.99 1.60 10.02
N HIS A 215 -25.15 0.82 11.09
CA HIS A 215 -25.26 -0.64 11.04
C HIS A 215 -26.32 -1.18 12.02
N ASP A 216 -27.08 -0.28 12.67
CA ASP A 216 -28.12 -0.64 13.66
C ASP A 216 -29.25 -1.48 13.05
N ASP A 217 -29.49 -1.33 11.74
CA ASP A 217 -30.54 -2.02 10.97
C ASP A 217 -30.01 -3.28 10.25
N VAL A 218 -28.78 -3.74 10.55
CA VAL A 218 -28.16 -4.91 9.93
C VAL A 218 -28.41 -6.14 10.78
N TYR A 219 -29.35 -6.99 10.35
CA TYR A 219 -29.73 -8.23 11.05
C TYR A 219 -29.48 -9.51 10.23
N ASP A 220 -29.37 -9.39 8.91
CA ASP A 220 -29.14 -10.53 8.02
C ASP A 220 -27.64 -10.74 7.77
N PHE A 221 -26.98 -11.44 8.70
CA PHE A 221 -25.56 -11.71 8.63
C PHE A 221 -25.17 -12.73 7.55
N ASN A 222 -26.11 -13.59 7.13
CA ASN A 222 -25.88 -14.51 6.02
C ASN A 222 -25.80 -13.72 4.71
N LEU A 223 -26.74 -12.78 4.50
CA LEU A 223 -26.70 -11.89 3.34
C LEU A 223 -25.45 -11.00 3.35
N LEU A 224 -25.03 -10.52 4.53
CA LEU A 224 -23.79 -9.75 4.67
C LEU A 224 -22.57 -10.56 4.21
N GLU A 225 -22.46 -11.82 4.66
CA GLU A 225 -21.41 -12.73 4.22
C GLU A 225 -21.46 -12.98 2.71
N ASP A 226 -22.64 -13.18 2.15
CA ASP A 226 -22.85 -13.44 0.72
C ASP A 226 -22.44 -12.25 -0.14
N VAL A 227 -22.74 -11.02 0.29
CA VAL A 227 -22.29 -9.81 -0.43
C VAL A 227 -20.77 -9.71 -0.42
N ILE A 228 -20.12 -9.94 0.72
CA ILE A 228 -18.64 -9.96 0.77
C ILE A 228 -18.09 -11.03 -0.18
N ARG A 229 -18.70 -12.22 -0.22
CA ARG A 229 -18.31 -13.30 -1.13
C ARG A 229 -18.39 -12.92 -2.61
N GLN A 230 -19.39 -12.12 -2.98
CA GLN A 230 -19.63 -11.70 -4.36
C GLN A 230 -18.75 -10.53 -4.79
N GLU A 231 -18.55 -9.55 -3.91
CA GLU A 231 -17.83 -8.31 -4.23
C GLU A 231 -16.30 -8.46 -4.08
N LEU A 232 -15.84 -9.29 -3.14
CA LEU A 232 -14.41 -9.46 -2.85
C LEU A 232 -13.53 -9.90 -4.04
N PRO A 233 -13.99 -10.75 -4.98
CA PRO A 233 -13.22 -11.09 -6.18
C PRO A 233 -13.00 -9.93 -7.15
N ALA A 234 -13.83 -8.89 -7.09
CA ALA A 234 -13.74 -7.71 -7.97
C ALA A 234 -12.80 -6.62 -7.42
N ILE A 235 -12.32 -6.78 -6.18
CA ILE A 235 -11.31 -5.94 -5.52
C ILE A 235 -9.91 -6.43 -5.91
#